data_AF-A0A0R3X9S7-F1
#
_entry.id   AF-A0A0R3X9S7-F1
#
_cell.length_a   1.000
_cell.length_b   1.000
_cell.length_c   1.000
_cell.angle_alpha   90.00
_cell.angle_beta   90.00
_cell.angle_gamma   90.00
#
_symmetry.space_group_name_H-M   'P 1'
#
loop_
_entity.id
_entity.type
_entity.pdbx_description
1 polymer ?
#
loop_
_entity_poly.entity_id
_entity_poly.type
_entity_poly.pdbx_seq_one_letter_code
_entity_poly.pdbx_strand_id
1 'polypeptide(L)'
;MCHERLRCLTPWLVRQLLGGHVAAVAVSFPSLLSSRLYASSSNGPHKANLVAPPQEPRQFYRRPLPASCIAFSAVEGREIFKETLEMGFLEAFFDLAPQLRTQVQPSYCGLSAMVMVLNSFEMDPGRVWKAPWRWYHEDMLTCCLSSEDLLTHGITLDQFQSIAKCNGLNVSLGLSFTKICFGSHSSTGVEQSLKL
;
A
#
# COMPACT_ATOMS: atom_id res chain seq x y z
N MET A 1 -35.94 -7.63 -53.27
CA MET A 1 -34.98 -8.73 -53.55
C MET A 1 -34.07 -8.80 -52.32
N CYS A 2 -34.45 -9.47 -51.23
CA CYS A 2 -34.36 -10.93 -50.99
C CYS A 2 -32.91 -11.41 -51.20
N HIS A 3 -32.17 -11.93 -50.22
CA HIS A 3 -32.57 -13.00 -49.29
C HIS A 3 -31.73 -12.99 -47.99
N GLU A 4 -32.41 -13.26 -46.87
CA GLU A 4 -31.90 -13.69 -45.57
C GLU A 4 -31.28 -15.10 -45.62
N ARG A 5 -30.44 -15.44 -44.63
CA ARG A 5 -30.57 -16.72 -43.92
C ARG A 5 -30.09 -16.61 -42.48
N LEU A 6 -31.06 -16.76 -41.59
CA LEU A 6 -30.95 -16.94 -40.15
C LEU A 6 -30.69 -18.42 -39.78
N ARG A 7 -29.94 -18.60 -38.68
CA ARG A 7 -30.12 -19.52 -37.53
C ARG A 7 -30.28 -21.05 -37.73
N CYS A 8 -29.48 -21.79 -36.95
CA CYS A 8 -29.88 -22.87 -36.02
C CYS A 8 -28.86 -22.83 -34.85
N LEU A 9 -29.19 -22.44 -33.60
CA LEU A 9 -29.85 -23.19 -32.51
C LEU A 9 -29.25 -24.59 -32.22
N THR A 10 -28.34 -24.62 -31.23
CA THR A 10 -28.09 -25.57 -30.09
C THR A 10 -28.89 -26.88 -30.00
N PRO A 11 -28.37 -28.00 -29.42
CA PRO A 11 -28.18 -28.12 -27.95
C PRO A 11 -27.13 -29.12 -27.38
N TRP A 12 -26.69 -28.82 -26.15
CA TRP A 12 -26.47 -29.73 -25.01
C TRP A 12 -26.33 -31.25 -25.28
N LEU A 13 -25.13 -31.81 -25.11
CA LEU A 13 -24.80 -33.02 -24.29
C LEU A 13 -23.43 -33.57 -24.74
N VAL A 14 -22.36 -33.28 -24.00
CA VAL A 14 -21.48 -34.33 -23.43
C VAL A 14 -20.95 -33.78 -22.12
N ARG A 15 -21.69 -34.09 -21.07
CA ARG A 15 -21.28 -33.97 -19.67
C ARG A 15 -20.59 -35.29 -19.33
N GLN A 16 -19.43 -35.26 -18.69
CA GLN A 16 -18.92 -36.16 -17.64
C GLN A 16 -17.41 -35.90 -17.47
N LEU A 17 -16.76 -35.90 -16.31
CA LEU A 17 -17.12 -35.97 -14.89
C LEU A 17 -15.76 -35.84 -14.17
N LEU A 18 -15.44 -34.70 -13.54
CA LEU A 18 -14.55 -34.67 -12.37
C LEU A 18 -15.03 -33.53 -11.48
N GLY A 19 -15.76 -33.91 -10.43
CA GLY A 19 -16.30 -33.01 -9.43
C GLY A 19 -15.19 -32.42 -8.57
N GLY A 20 -14.86 -31.16 -8.79
CA GLY A 20 -14.22 -30.32 -7.80
C GLY A 20 -15.31 -29.61 -6.99
N HIS A 21 -15.53 -30.04 -5.75
CA HIS A 21 -16.28 -29.23 -4.79
C HIS A 21 -15.46 -27.95 -4.53
N VAL A 22 -15.96 -26.81 -4.99
CA VAL A 22 -15.50 -25.52 -4.46
C VAL A 22 -16.08 -25.44 -3.06
N ALA A 23 -15.26 -25.78 -2.06
CA ALA A 23 -15.60 -25.58 -0.66
C ALA A 23 -15.63 -24.08 -0.39
N ALA A 24 -16.82 -23.50 -0.35
CA ALA A 24 -17.00 -22.17 0.23
C ALA A 24 -16.72 -22.28 1.74
N VAL A 25 -15.56 -21.80 2.18
CA VAL A 25 -15.25 -21.68 3.61
C VAL A 25 -16.04 -20.51 4.15
N ALA A 26 -17.20 -20.80 4.74
CA ALA A 26 -17.94 -19.85 5.54
C ALA A 26 -17.17 -19.58 6.83
N VAL A 27 -16.60 -18.39 6.97
CA VAL A 27 -15.99 -17.93 8.23
C VAL A 27 -17.12 -17.44 9.14
N SER A 28 -17.63 -18.31 10.00
CA SER A 28 -18.55 -17.94 11.07
C SER A 28 -17.75 -17.32 12.22
N PHE A 29 -17.99 -16.04 12.52
CA PHE A 29 -17.45 -15.39 13.70
C PHE A 29 -18.22 -15.85 14.96
N PRO A 30 -17.57 -16.45 15.97
CA PRO A 30 -18.22 -16.69 17.25
C PRO A 30 -18.50 -15.35 17.92
N SER A 31 -19.75 -15.14 18.34
CA SER A 31 -20.11 -14.06 19.25
C SER A 31 -19.39 -14.25 20.59
N LEU A 32 -18.34 -13.47 20.83
CA LEU A 32 -17.63 -13.42 22.11
C LEU A 32 -18.50 -12.71 23.16
N LEU A 33 -19.39 -13.44 23.82
CA LEU A 33 -19.90 -13.05 25.14
C LEU A 33 -18.81 -13.37 26.18
N SER A 34 -17.95 -12.40 26.47
CA SER A 34 -16.93 -12.50 27.50
C SER A 34 -17.52 -12.13 28.88
N SER A 35 -18.22 -13.06 29.51
CA SER A 35 -18.57 -12.96 30.94
C SER A 35 -17.42 -13.54 31.78
N ARG A 36 -16.37 -12.75 32.04
CA ARG A 36 -15.37 -13.11 33.06
C ARG A 36 -15.92 -12.71 34.44
N LEU A 37 -16.62 -13.64 35.09
CA LEU A 37 -16.84 -13.59 36.53
C LEU A 37 -15.54 -14.04 37.22
N TYR A 38 -14.73 -13.08 37.69
CA TYR A 38 -13.69 -13.38 38.67
C TYR A 38 -14.27 -13.18 40.07
N ALA A 39 -14.55 -14.29 40.74
CA ALA A 39 -14.71 -14.30 42.19
C ALA A 39 -13.32 -14.24 42.82
N SER A 40 -13.05 -13.24 43.66
CA SER A 40 -11.90 -13.27 44.57
C SER A 40 -12.40 -13.13 46.00
N SER A 41 -12.23 -14.21 46.76
CA SER A 41 -12.48 -14.29 48.19
C SER A 41 -11.33 -13.63 48.99
N SER A 42 -11.66 -13.24 50.21
CA SER A 42 -11.01 -12.27 51.12
C SER A 42 -9.71 -12.72 51.81
N ASN A 43 -8.80 -11.76 52.09
CA ASN A 43 -8.31 -11.36 53.45
C ASN A 43 -6.86 -10.82 53.48
N GLY A 44 -6.65 -9.67 54.17
CA GLY A 44 -5.35 -9.25 54.74
C GLY A 44 -4.85 -7.84 54.36
N PRO A 45 -4.47 -6.95 55.31
CA PRO A 45 -4.04 -5.58 55.04
C PRO A 45 -2.51 -5.51 54.88
N HIS A 46 -2.01 -5.76 53.67
CA HIS A 46 -0.69 -5.27 53.28
C HIS A 46 -0.90 -4.10 52.32
N LYS A 47 -0.44 -2.90 52.72
CA LYS A 47 -0.31 -1.74 51.83
C LYS A 47 0.70 -2.11 50.73
N ALA A 48 0.22 -2.78 49.69
CA ALA A 48 0.95 -2.95 48.45
C ALA A 48 1.04 -1.56 47.80
N ASN A 49 2.27 -1.12 47.57
CA ASN A 49 2.54 0.02 46.71
C ASN A 49 2.10 -0.41 45.31
N LEU A 50 0.88 -0.04 44.91
CA LEU A 50 0.31 -0.41 43.63
C LEU A 50 1.08 0.36 42.55
N VAL A 51 2.08 -0.30 41.95
CA VAL A 51 2.65 0.13 40.68
C VAL A 51 1.48 0.14 39.69
N ALA A 52 1.15 1.33 39.19
CA ALA A 52 0.06 1.49 38.24
C ALA A 52 0.31 0.55 37.04
N PRO A 53 -0.74 -0.14 36.54
CA PRO A 53 -0.57 -0.99 35.37
C PRO A 53 0.00 -0.16 34.20
N PRO A 54 0.88 -0.75 33.38
CA PRO A 54 1.39 -0.09 32.17
C PRO A 54 0.21 0.48 31.38
N GLN A 55 0.25 1.78 31.08
CA GLN A 55 -0.80 2.41 30.29
C GLN A 55 -0.68 1.86 28.86
N GLU A 56 -1.72 1.17 28.40
CA GLU A 56 -1.78 0.65 27.03
C GLU A 56 -1.60 1.81 26.02
N PRO A 57 -0.81 1.61 24.95
CA PRO A 57 -0.63 2.63 23.93
C PRO A 57 -1.98 3.07 23.35
N ARG A 58 -2.14 4.38 23.11
CA ARG A 58 -3.34 4.92 22.48
C ARG A 58 -3.49 4.35 21.06
N GLN A 59 -4.46 3.45 20.88
CA GLN A 59 -4.81 2.86 19.58
C GLN A 59 -6.12 3.46 19.01
N PHE A 60 -6.31 3.36 17.70
CA PHE A 60 -7.59 3.66 17.05
C PHE A 60 -7.84 2.74 15.85
N TYR A 61 -9.11 2.38 15.64
CA TYR A 61 -9.55 1.62 14.46
C TYR A 61 -10.11 2.59 13.42
N ARG A 62 -9.28 2.89 12.41
CA ARG A 62 -9.53 3.78 11.25
C ARG A 62 -10.05 5.19 11.58
N ARG A 63 -10.06 6.07 10.57
CA ARG A 63 -10.70 7.40 10.64
C ARG A 63 -11.74 7.50 9.53
N PRO A 64 -12.87 8.19 9.76
CA PRO A 64 -13.81 8.46 8.68
C PRO A 64 -13.13 9.33 7.62
N LEU A 65 -13.48 9.10 6.36
CA LEU A 65 -13.00 9.93 5.27
C LEU A 65 -13.63 11.34 5.38
N PRO A 66 -12.87 12.43 5.26
CA PRO A 66 -13.44 13.78 5.23
C PRO A 66 -14.43 13.95 4.08
N ALA A 67 -15.44 14.80 4.25
CA ALA A 67 -16.47 15.06 3.24
C ALA A 67 -15.92 15.65 1.93
N SER A 68 -14.72 16.22 1.95
CA SER A 68 -14.02 16.75 0.78
C SER A 68 -13.32 15.66 -0.07
N CYS A 69 -13.36 14.40 0.34
CA CYS A 69 -12.61 13.31 -0.29
C CYS A 69 -13.54 12.20 -0.76
N ILE A 70 -13.26 11.65 -1.93
CA ILE A 70 -13.97 10.50 -2.50
C ILE A 70 -13.10 9.25 -2.28
N ALA A 71 -13.68 8.18 -1.74
CA ALA A 71 -12.95 6.94 -1.56
C ALA A 71 -12.63 6.32 -2.93
N PHE A 72 -11.39 5.85 -3.12
CA PHE A 72 -10.97 5.20 -4.38
C PHE A 72 -11.87 4.02 -4.76
N SER A 73 -12.35 3.26 -3.77
CA SER A 73 -13.24 2.12 -3.96
C SER A 73 -14.72 2.49 -4.12
N ALA A 74 -15.10 3.77 -4.07
CA ALA A 74 -16.48 4.20 -4.36
C ALA A 74 -16.80 4.05 -5.86
N VAL A 75 -18.09 4.07 -6.21
CA VAL A 75 -18.52 4.05 -7.62
C VAL A 75 -17.92 5.24 -8.37
N GLU A 76 -18.12 6.44 -7.83
CA GLU A 76 -17.57 7.69 -8.35
C GLU A 76 -16.03 7.67 -8.43
N GLY A 77 -15.34 7.15 -7.40
CA GLY A 77 -13.88 7.04 -7.40
C GLY A 77 -13.34 6.14 -8.51
N ARG A 78 -14.04 5.03 -8.81
CA ARG A 78 -13.68 4.14 -9.92
C ARG A 78 -13.98 4.77 -11.29
N GLU A 79 -15.03 5.56 -11.40
CA GLU A 79 -15.37 6.28 -12.64
C GLU A 79 -14.30 7.33 -12.96
N ILE A 80 -13.91 8.15 -11.98
CA ILE A 80 -12.82 9.13 -12.11
C ILE A 80 -11.52 8.44 -12.55
N PHE A 81 -11.18 7.30 -11.94
CA PHE A 81 -9.98 6.54 -12.31
C PHE A 81 -10.03 6.07 -13.76
N LYS A 82 -11.16 5.49 -14.20
CA LYS A 82 -11.33 5.00 -15.58
C LYS A 82 -11.23 6.13 -16.59
N GLU A 83 -11.96 7.23 -16.38
CA GLU A 83 -11.95 8.38 -17.28
C GLU A 83 -10.54 8.96 -17.40
N THR A 84 -9.83 9.08 -16.28
CA THR A 84 -8.45 9.59 -16.26
C THR A 84 -7.49 8.67 -16.99
N LEU A 85 -7.65 7.36 -16.84
CA LEU A 85 -6.87 6.36 -17.56
C LEU A 85 -7.17 6.37 -19.06
N GLU A 86 -8.44 6.46 -19.47
CA GLU A 86 -8.86 6.56 -20.88
C GLU A 86 -8.33 7.83 -21.56
N MET A 87 -8.13 8.92 -20.81
CA MET A 87 -7.48 10.14 -21.28
C MET A 87 -5.95 10.00 -21.47
N GLY A 88 -5.36 8.85 -21.14
CA GLY A 88 -3.91 8.60 -21.25
C GLY A 88 -3.09 9.12 -20.08
N PHE A 89 -3.72 9.42 -18.93
CA PHE A 89 -3.03 9.70 -17.67
C PHE A 89 -2.99 8.44 -16.79
N LEU A 90 -2.32 8.50 -15.64
CA LEU A 90 -2.22 7.40 -14.66
C LEU A 90 -1.50 6.13 -15.13
N GLU A 91 -0.76 6.14 -16.25
CA GLU A 91 0.00 4.98 -16.73
C GLU A 91 0.95 4.38 -15.66
N ALA A 92 1.59 5.23 -14.87
CA ALA A 92 2.47 4.81 -13.76
C ALA A 92 1.75 3.98 -12.68
N PHE A 93 0.40 3.99 -12.65
CA PHE A 93 -0.37 3.14 -11.74
C PHE A 93 -0.07 1.65 -11.96
N PHE A 94 0.17 1.23 -13.21
CA PHE A 94 0.43 -0.19 -13.50
C PHE A 94 1.75 -0.68 -12.92
N ASP A 95 2.76 0.19 -12.81
CA ASP A 95 4.05 -0.16 -12.20
C ASP A 95 4.01 -0.04 -10.67
N LEU A 96 3.26 0.94 -10.15
CA LEU A 96 3.15 1.20 -8.72
C LEU A 96 2.21 0.22 -8.00
N ALA A 97 1.10 -0.20 -8.63
CA ALA A 97 0.09 -1.04 -8.00
C ALA A 97 0.63 -2.40 -7.53
N PRO A 98 1.47 -3.12 -8.31
CA PRO A 98 2.12 -4.34 -7.85
C PRO A 98 3.03 -4.16 -6.63
N GLN A 99 3.54 -2.93 -6.40
CA GLN A 99 4.42 -2.61 -5.28
C GLN A 99 3.67 -2.06 -4.06
N LEU A 100 2.35 -1.89 -4.14
CA LEU A 100 1.55 -1.28 -3.10
C LEU A 100 1.68 -2.06 -1.78
N ARG A 101 2.02 -1.33 -0.73
CA ARG A 101 2.29 -1.89 0.59
C ARG A 101 1.87 -0.97 1.71
N THR A 102 1.58 -1.56 2.86
CA THR A 102 1.35 -0.82 4.10
C THR A 102 2.70 -0.52 4.75
N GLN A 103 2.87 0.71 5.23
CA GLN A 103 4.05 1.10 6.01
C GLN A 103 4.17 0.24 7.28
N VAL A 104 5.38 -0.26 7.55
CA VAL A 104 5.66 -1.13 8.71
C VAL A 104 5.52 -0.39 10.04
N GLN A 105 5.93 0.89 10.08
CA GLN A 105 5.82 1.75 11.26
C GLN A 105 5.02 3.02 10.95
N PRO A 106 4.37 3.65 11.95
CA PRO A 106 3.60 4.89 11.75
C PRO A 106 4.37 6.06 11.14
N SER A 107 5.69 6.11 11.34
CA SER A 107 6.60 7.13 10.81
C SER A 107 7.22 6.79 9.45
N TYR A 108 6.97 5.59 8.90
CA TYR A 108 7.67 5.07 7.70
C TYR A 108 6.98 5.38 6.37
N CYS A 109 6.04 6.31 6.33
CA CYS A 109 5.30 6.62 5.09
C CYS A 109 6.24 7.02 3.93
N GLY A 110 7.24 7.87 4.20
CA GLY A 110 8.24 8.27 3.20
C GLY A 110 9.13 7.11 2.74
N LEU A 111 9.59 6.24 3.65
CA LEU A 111 10.39 5.07 3.28
C LEU A 111 9.58 4.08 2.45
N SER A 112 8.32 3.84 2.84
CA SER A 112 7.43 2.91 2.14
C SER A 112 7.16 3.39 0.72
N ALA A 113 6.90 4.69 0.55
CA ALA A 113 6.75 5.30 -0.76
C ALA A 113 8.03 5.18 -1.60
N MET A 114 9.21 5.39 -1.00
CA MET A 114 10.48 5.22 -1.71
C MET A 114 10.71 3.77 -2.16
N VAL A 115 10.39 2.79 -1.31
CA VAL A 115 10.46 1.37 -1.68
C VAL A 115 9.53 1.06 -2.85
N MET A 116 8.31 1.59 -2.86
CA MET A 116 7.40 1.43 -3.99
C MET A 116 8.01 1.95 -5.28
N VAL A 117 8.60 3.14 -5.26
CA VAL A 117 9.26 3.77 -6.42
C VAL A 117 10.46 2.96 -6.90
N LEU A 118 11.35 2.53 -5.99
CA LEU A 118 12.54 1.77 -6.37
C LEU A 118 12.18 0.40 -6.96
N ASN A 119 11.19 -0.28 -6.38
CA ASN A 119 10.73 -1.56 -6.89
C ASN A 119 9.93 -1.42 -8.20
N SER A 120 9.19 -0.32 -8.42
CA SER A 120 8.52 -0.07 -9.70
C SER A 120 9.51 0.19 -10.83
N PHE A 121 10.69 0.73 -10.51
CA PHE A 121 11.82 0.82 -11.45
C PHE A 121 12.64 -0.47 -11.58
N GLU A 122 12.25 -1.54 -10.86
CA GLU A 122 12.98 -2.82 -10.83
C GLU A 122 14.46 -2.66 -10.44
N MET A 123 14.77 -1.67 -9.60
CA MET A 123 16.14 -1.41 -9.16
C MET A 123 16.62 -2.55 -8.25
N ASP A 124 17.81 -3.06 -8.54
CA ASP A 124 18.43 -4.11 -7.72
C ASP A 124 19.09 -3.51 -6.47
N PRO A 125 18.63 -3.85 -5.25
CA PRO A 125 19.24 -3.34 -4.01
C PRO A 125 20.67 -3.85 -3.77
N GLY A 126 21.15 -4.83 -4.55
CA GLY A 126 22.49 -5.42 -4.40
C GLY A 126 22.67 -6.26 -3.14
N ARG A 127 21.60 -6.44 -2.35
CA ARG A 127 21.57 -7.21 -1.11
C ARG A 127 20.29 -7.99 -0.97
N VAL A 128 20.35 -9.10 -0.24
CA VAL A 128 19.19 -9.97 0.01
C VAL A 128 18.28 -9.33 1.05
N TRP A 129 16.98 -9.29 0.75
CA TRP A 129 15.96 -8.95 1.74
C TRP A 129 15.58 -10.18 2.55
N LYS A 130 15.08 -11.19 1.85
CA LYS A 130 14.68 -12.48 2.38
C LYS A 130 15.08 -13.51 1.35
N ALA A 131 16.01 -14.41 1.65
CA ALA A 131 16.47 -15.37 0.64
C ALA A 131 15.28 -16.16 0.02
N PRO A 132 15.24 -16.37 -1.30
CA PRO A 132 16.21 -15.97 -2.33
C PRO A 132 16.03 -14.53 -2.89
N TRP A 133 15.13 -13.73 -2.34
CA TRP A 133 14.68 -12.45 -2.87
C TRP A 133 15.64 -11.29 -2.58
N ARG A 134 15.96 -10.56 -3.64
CA ARG A 134 16.57 -9.21 -3.60
C ARG A 134 15.50 -8.23 -4.05
N TRP A 135 14.88 -7.56 -3.09
CA TRP A 135 13.77 -6.64 -3.30
C TRP A 135 13.86 -5.55 -2.25
N TYR A 136 13.56 -4.29 -2.58
CA TYR A 136 13.69 -3.23 -1.60
C TYR A 136 12.70 -3.40 -0.45
N HIS A 137 13.18 -3.05 0.75
CA HIS A 137 12.42 -2.99 2.01
C HIS A 137 12.81 -1.73 2.77
N GLU A 138 11.99 -1.23 3.70
CA GLU A 138 12.24 0.04 4.39
C GLU A 138 13.55 -0.01 5.20
N ASP A 139 13.82 -1.14 5.85
CA ASP A 139 15.05 -1.35 6.63
C ASP A 139 16.34 -1.30 5.79
N MET A 140 16.21 -1.36 4.46
CA MET A 140 17.34 -1.19 3.56
C MET A 140 17.66 0.29 3.32
N LEU A 141 16.73 1.22 3.52
CA LEU A 141 16.90 2.63 3.19
C LEU A 141 17.59 3.39 4.34
N THR A 142 18.85 3.03 4.62
CA THR A 142 19.60 3.55 5.77
C THR A 142 20.54 4.70 5.45
N CYS A 143 20.78 5.05 4.18
CA CYS A 143 21.61 6.21 3.88
C CYS A 143 20.99 7.46 4.48
N CYS A 144 21.84 8.31 5.04
CA CYS A 144 21.52 9.71 5.22
C CYS A 144 20.48 9.92 6.35
N LEU A 145 20.30 8.93 7.22
CA LEU A 145 19.36 8.92 8.34
C LEU A 145 20.06 8.56 9.67
N SER A 146 19.72 9.28 10.74
CA SER A 146 19.97 8.87 12.13
C SER A 146 18.83 7.95 12.61
N SER A 147 19.16 6.82 13.22
CA SER A 147 18.16 5.79 13.57
C SER A 147 17.14 6.24 14.63
N GLU A 148 17.49 7.20 15.49
CA GLU A 148 16.65 7.63 16.62
C GLU A 148 15.52 8.58 16.17
N ASP A 149 15.78 9.44 15.18
CA ASP A 149 14.80 10.41 14.66
C ASP A 149 13.76 9.77 13.74
N LEU A 150 14.15 8.68 13.04
CA LEU A 150 13.32 8.03 12.02
C LEU A 150 12.05 7.41 12.61
N LEU A 151 12.18 6.72 13.74
CA LEU A 151 11.05 6.03 14.37
C LEU A 151 10.02 7.00 14.94
N THR A 152 10.46 8.19 15.35
CA THR A 152 9.64 9.17 16.04
C THR A 152 9.04 10.22 15.09
N HIS A 153 9.81 10.75 14.15
CA HIS A 153 9.43 11.91 13.34
C HIS A 153 9.28 11.60 11.84
N GLY A 154 9.68 10.42 11.39
CA GLY A 154 9.71 10.09 9.96
C GLY A 154 10.87 10.79 9.24
N ILE A 155 10.67 11.14 7.97
CA ILE A 155 11.70 11.79 7.13
C ILE A 155 11.19 13.09 6.50
N THR A 156 12.10 14.04 6.30
CA THR A 156 11.84 15.28 5.56
C THR A 156 11.91 15.04 4.05
N LEU A 157 11.46 16.03 3.27
CA LEU A 157 11.53 15.97 1.80
C LEU A 157 12.97 15.97 1.28
N ASP A 158 13.88 16.69 1.94
CA ASP A 158 15.32 16.69 1.61
C ASP A 158 15.96 15.32 1.89
N GLN A 159 15.58 14.68 3.00
CA GLN A 159 15.99 13.30 3.30
C GLN A 159 15.43 12.32 2.26
N PHE A 160 14.16 12.47 1.86
CA PHE A 160 13.57 11.66 0.79
C PHE A 160 14.35 11.78 -0.52
N GLN A 161 14.72 13.01 -0.93
CA GLN A 161 15.56 13.22 -2.11
C GLN A 161 16.94 12.57 -1.95
N SER A 162 17.57 12.71 -0.78
CA SER A 162 18.89 12.15 -0.50
C SER A 162 18.88 10.62 -0.59
N ILE A 163 17.88 9.97 -0.02
CA ILE A 163 17.69 8.51 -0.10
C ILE A 163 17.53 8.06 -1.56
N ALA A 164 16.72 8.76 -2.36
CA ALA A 164 16.55 8.43 -3.77
C ALA A 164 17.88 8.51 -4.54
N LYS A 165 18.63 9.60 -4.38
CA LYS A 165 19.95 9.78 -5.02
C LYS A 165 20.93 8.68 -4.62
N CYS A 166 20.95 8.28 -3.35
CA CYS A 166 21.81 7.21 -2.86
C CYS A 166 21.44 5.82 -3.39
N ASN A 167 20.22 5.64 -3.88
CA ASN A 167 19.78 4.41 -4.55
C ASN A 167 19.78 4.55 -6.08
N GLY A 168 20.53 5.52 -6.63
CA GLY A 168 20.78 5.64 -8.07
C GLY A 168 19.68 6.34 -8.86
N LEU A 169 18.68 6.94 -8.21
CA LEU A 169 17.65 7.70 -8.91
C LEU A 169 18.13 9.12 -9.24
N ASN A 170 17.75 9.61 -10.43
CA ASN A 170 17.85 11.03 -10.77
C ASN A 170 16.61 11.77 -10.24
N VAL A 171 16.80 12.84 -9.48
CA VAL A 171 15.71 13.50 -8.73
C VAL A 171 15.73 15.01 -8.89
N SER A 172 14.62 15.56 -9.39
CA SER A 172 14.30 16.99 -9.35
C SER A 172 13.29 17.29 -8.24
N LEU A 173 13.59 18.25 -7.37
CA LEU A 173 12.68 18.66 -6.30
C LEU A 173 11.96 19.97 -6.66
N GLY A 174 10.63 19.97 -6.62
CA GLY A 174 9.80 21.15 -6.81
C GLY A 174 9.07 21.53 -5.53
N LEU A 175 9.37 22.71 -4.97
CA LEU A 175 8.62 23.29 -3.85
C LEU A 175 7.66 24.34 -4.41
N SER A 176 6.36 24.17 -4.14
CA SER A 176 5.33 25.11 -4.59
C SER A 176 4.83 25.95 -3.43
N PHE A 177 5.01 27.28 -3.53
CA PHE A 177 4.50 28.25 -2.54
C PHE A 177 3.18 28.91 -2.97
N THR A 178 2.72 28.62 -4.18
CA THR A 178 1.45 29.07 -4.73
C THR A 178 0.69 27.89 -5.35
N LYS A 179 -0.58 28.10 -5.71
CA LYS A 179 -1.41 27.07 -6.36
C LYS A 179 -0.94 26.88 -7.81
N ILE A 180 0.09 26.06 -8.01
CA ILE A 180 0.63 25.74 -9.34
C ILE A 180 -0.16 24.58 -9.96
N CYS A 181 -0.55 24.73 -11.22
CA CYS A 181 -0.97 23.62 -12.06
C CYS A 181 0.27 22.82 -12.47
N PHE A 182 0.50 21.65 -11.85
CA PHE A 182 1.50 20.68 -12.29
C PHE A 182 1.02 20.02 -13.59
N GLY A 183 1.11 20.75 -14.71
CA GLY A 183 0.48 20.36 -15.98
C GLY A 183 1.40 20.33 -17.20
N SER A 184 2.69 20.63 -17.08
CA SER A 184 3.58 20.60 -18.24
C SER A 184 5.05 20.49 -17.87
N HIS A 185 5.54 19.26 -17.66
CA HIS A 185 6.90 18.95 -18.10
C HIS A 185 6.80 18.38 -19.50
N SER A 186 7.04 19.26 -20.48
CA SER A 186 7.21 18.92 -21.88
C SER A 186 8.35 17.93 -22.05
N SER A 187 8.08 16.86 -22.77
CA SER A 187 9.03 15.97 -23.42
C SER A 187 9.94 16.76 -24.37
N THR A 188 11.05 17.29 -23.85
CA THR A 188 12.21 17.68 -24.66
C THR A 188 13.41 16.92 -24.09
N GLY A 189 13.88 15.92 -24.85
CA GLY A 189 14.74 14.84 -24.39
C GLY A 189 16.19 15.19 -24.05
N VAL A 190 16.95 14.17 -23.67
CA VAL A 190 18.24 13.75 -24.23
C VAL A 190 18.71 12.47 -23.50
N GLU A 191 19.13 11.50 -24.31
CA GLU A 191 19.94 10.29 -24.04
C GLU A 191 19.45 9.17 -23.11
N GLN A 192 19.02 8.09 -23.77
CA GLN A 192 19.41 6.73 -23.40
C GLN A 192 20.93 6.68 -23.14
N SER A 193 21.30 6.26 -21.93
CA SER A 193 22.56 5.56 -21.72
C SER A 193 22.29 4.35 -20.83
N LEU A 194 21.65 3.35 -21.43
CA LEU A 194 21.89 1.96 -21.06
C LEU A 194 23.30 1.63 -21.56
N LYS A 195 24.27 1.63 -20.65
CA LYS A 195 25.45 0.79 -20.78
C LYS A 195 25.33 -0.28 -19.70
N LEU A 196 25.06 -1.49 -20.21
CA LEU A 196 25.16 -2.84 -19.61
C LEU A 196 25.35 -2.92 -18.10
#